data_AF-A0AAD5YAB1-F1
#
_entry.id   AF-A0AAD5YAB1-F1
#
_cell.length_a   1.000
_cell.length_b   1.000
_cell.length_c   1.000
_cell.angle_alpha   90.00
_cell.angle_beta   90.00
_cell.angle_gamma   90.00
#
_symmetry.space_group_name_H-M   'P 1'
#
loop_
_entity.id
_entity.type
_entity.pdbx_description
1 polymer ?
#
loop_
_entity_poly.entity_id
_entity_poly.type
_entity_poly.pdbx_seq_one_letter_code
_entity_poly.pdbx_strand_id
1 'polypeptide(L)'
;MVARTVTQYARAGVAGLHIEDQVQTKRCGHLMGKQVVSREEFLTRIRAAVIARDSIPGGSDFVIIGRTDSAQVLGMEEAVTRLKLAADAGADVCFIEGVKTADLLKDTVAALAPKPVLVNVISGGLTPSFTCKEAEEMGAKIIIFSLVSCVAAVHGIRAAMRSLKKTGTDFSSAQGMDPKAFFEVMGLHDVIELDARAGGKAFEVV
;
A
#
# COMPACT_ATOMS: atom_id res chain seq x y z
N MET A 1 -13.82 8.90 -13.13
CA MET A 1 -13.62 8.07 -11.92
C MET A 1 -12.37 8.46 -11.17
N VAL A 2 -11.19 8.43 -11.83
CA VAL A 2 -9.88 8.75 -11.22
C VAL A 2 -9.85 10.10 -10.49
N ALA A 3 -10.25 11.19 -11.16
CA ALA A 3 -10.19 12.52 -10.55
C ALA A 3 -10.93 12.62 -9.21
N ARG A 4 -12.16 12.07 -9.15
CA ARG A 4 -12.95 12.03 -7.92
C ARG A 4 -12.26 11.20 -6.82
N THR A 5 -11.63 10.08 -7.16
CA THR A 5 -10.87 9.27 -6.21
C THR A 5 -9.69 10.05 -5.62
N VAL A 6 -8.89 10.72 -6.46
CA VAL A 6 -7.76 11.55 -6.00
C VAL A 6 -8.25 12.65 -5.06
N THR A 7 -9.27 13.40 -5.46
CA THR A 7 -9.83 14.47 -4.61
C THR A 7 -10.35 13.94 -3.28
N GLN A 8 -11.01 12.77 -3.26
CA GLN A 8 -11.51 12.17 -2.03
C GLN A 8 -10.39 11.67 -1.12
N TYR A 9 -9.36 11.03 -1.68
CA TYR A 9 -8.20 10.55 -0.92
C TYR A 9 -7.43 11.70 -0.29
N ALA A 10 -7.16 12.75 -1.07
CA ALA A 10 -6.48 13.94 -0.57
C ALA A 10 -7.30 14.61 0.54
N ARG A 11 -8.62 14.77 0.37
CA ARG A 11 -9.52 15.32 1.41
C ARG A 11 -9.58 14.46 2.68
N ALA A 12 -9.41 13.14 2.55
CA ALA A 12 -9.36 12.23 3.68
C ALA A 12 -8.01 12.23 4.41
N GLY A 13 -7.03 13.04 3.97
CA GLY A 13 -5.70 13.12 4.57
C GLY A 13 -4.76 11.98 4.17
N VAL A 14 -5.06 11.24 3.09
CA VAL A 14 -4.16 10.21 2.58
C VAL A 14 -2.93 10.87 1.95
N ALA A 15 -1.73 10.33 2.16
CA ALA A 15 -0.48 10.90 1.64
C ALA A 15 -0.27 10.69 0.13
N GLY A 16 -0.82 9.61 -0.43
CA GLY A 16 -0.71 9.29 -1.85
C GLY A 16 -1.49 8.04 -2.21
N LEU A 17 -1.54 7.73 -3.51
CA LEU A 17 -2.13 6.50 -4.03
C LEU A 17 -1.34 5.97 -5.23
N HIS A 18 -1.53 4.69 -5.54
CA HIS A 18 -1.05 4.11 -6.79
C HIS A 18 -2.20 3.81 -7.76
N ILE A 19 -1.99 4.10 -9.05
CA ILE A 19 -2.92 3.77 -10.14
C ILE A 19 -2.25 2.75 -11.05
N GLU A 20 -2.94 1.65 -11.32
CA GLU A 20 -2.45 0.55 -12.14
C GLU A 20 -3.02 0.51 -13.56
N ASP A 21 -2.37 -0.28 -14.40
CA ASP A 21 -2.72 -0.48 -15.81
C ASP A 21 -3.56 -1.73 -16.06
N GLN A 22 -4.14 -2.35 -15.03
CA GLN A 22 -5.10 -3.45 -15.21
C GLN A 22 -6.47 -2.94 -15.71
N VAL A 23 -7.26 -3.85 -16.29
CA VAL A 23 -8.70 -3.64 -16.45
C VAL A 23 -9.36 -3.35 -15.09
N GLN A 24 -10.51 -2.66 -15.08
CA GLN A 24 -11.15 -2.24 -13.82
C GLN A 24 -11.48 -3.41 -12.90
N THR A 25 -11.90 -4.55 -13.44
CA THR A 25 -12.05 -5.83 -12.72
C THR A 25 -10.69 -6.48 -12.47
N LYS A 26 -9.83 -5.77 -11.74
CA LYS A 26 -8.44 -6.10 -11.48
C LYS A 26 -8.27 -7.39 -10.69
N ARG A 27 -7.08 -7.99 -10.81
CA ARG A 27 -6.63 -9.16 -10.03
C ARG A 27 -5.44 -8.78 -9.15
N CYS A 28 -5.15 -9.60 -8.14
CA CYS A 28 -3.93 -9.44 -7.34
C CYS A 28 -2.70 -9.61 -8.26
N GLY A 29 -1.70 -8.74 -8.10
CA GLY A 29 -0.49 -8.71 -8.93
C GLY A 29 0.34 -9.99 -8.91
N HIS A 30 0.19 -10.80 -7.86
CA HIS A 30 0.83 -12.09 -7.68
C HIS A 30 0.03 -13.29 -8.24
N LEU A 31 -1.18 -13.08 -8.77
CA LEU A 31 -2.02 -14.15 -9.35
C LEU A 31 -1.90 -14.19 -10.89
N MET A 32 -2.12 -15.37 -11.47
CA MET A 32 -2.13 -15.56 -12.93
C MET A 32 -3.38 -14.96 -13.59
N GLY A 33 -3.28 -14.69 -14.90
CA GLY A 33 -4.42 -14.27 -15.74
C GLY A 33 -4.77 -12.79 -15.61
N LYS A 34 -3.78 -11.94 -15.32
CA LYS A 34 -3.94 -10.47 -15.33
C LYS A 34 -4.23 -9.98 -16.75
N GLN A 35 -5.05 -8.94 -16.84
CA GLN A 35 -5.36 -8.26 -18.08
C GLN A 35 -5.02 -6.79 -17.90
N VAL A 36 -4.15 -6.28 -18.77
CA VAL A 36 -3.75 -4.88 -18.77
C VAL A 36 -4.41 -4.14 -19.93
N VAL A 37 -4.73 -2.87 -19.70
CA VAL A 37 -5.27 -1.98 -20.73
C VAL A 37 -4.18 -1.47 -21.66
N SER A 38 -4.58 -0.74 -22.70
CA SER A 38 -3.63 -0.08 -23.60
C SER A 38 -2.75 0.92 -22.84
N ARG A 39 -1.57 1.24 -23.39
CA ARG A 39 -0.71 2.29 -22.82
C ARG A 39 -1.48 3.61 -22.70
N GLU A 40 -2.21 3.99 -23.73
CA GLU A 40 -2.92 5.27 -23.77
C GLU A 40 -4.04 5.36 -22.72
N GLU A 41 -4.75 4.26 -22.47
CA GLU A 41 -5.75 4.23 -21.40
C GLU A 41 -5.09 4.37 -20.01
N PHE A 42 -3.97 3.66 -19.78
CA PHE A 42 -3.20 3.81 -18.54
C PHE A 42 -2.70 5.25 -18.35
N LEU A 43 -2.11 5.85 -19.37
CA LEU A 43 -1.60 7.22 -19.30
C LEU A 43 -2.72 8.25 -19.13
N THR A 44 -3.90 8.01 -19.72
CA THR A 44 -5.09 8.84 -19.48
C THR A 44 -5.48 8.83 -18.01
N ARG A 45 -5.38 7.68 -17.32
CA ARG A 45 -5.63 7.60 -15.87
C ARG A 45 -4.58 8.37 -15.07
N ILE A 46 -3.29 8.24 -15.41
CA ILE A 46 -2.21 8.98 -14.74
C ILE A 46 -2.40 10.49 -14.89
N ARG A 47 -2.60 10.98 -16.12
CA ARG A 47 -2.84 12.42 -16.38
C ARG A 47 -4.08 12.93 -15.65
N ALA A 48 -5.16 12.16 -15.65
CA ALA A 48 -6.38 12.52 -14.91
C ALA A 48 -6.13 12.62 -13.39
N ALA A 49 -5.22 11.83 -12.84
CA ALA A 49 -4.85 11.88 -11.43
C ALA A 49 -4.01 13.12 -11.09
N VAL A 50 -3.00 13.39 -11.92
CA VAL A 50 -2.14 14.58 -11.82
C VAL A 50 -2.97 15.85 -11.91
N ILE A 51 -3.81 15.98 -12.96
CA ILE A 51 -4.72 17.14 -13.13
C ILE A 51 -5.62 17.30 -11.91
N ALA A 52 -6.15 16.20 -11.37
CA ALA A 52 -7.06 16.27 -10.22
C ALA A 52 -6.38 16.70 -8.93
N ARG A 53 -5.14 16.27 -8.69
CA ARG A 53 -4.31 16.74 -7.57
C ARG A 53 -3.99 18.22 -7.73
N ASP A 54 -3.50 18.62 -8.89
CA ASP A 54 -3.04 19.99 -9.16
C ASP A 54 -4.21 20.99 -9.15
N SER A 55 -5.44 20.50 -9.36
CA SER A 55 -6.67 21.30 -9.26
C SER A 55 -7.21 21.47 -7.83
N ILE A 56 -6.56 20.89 -6.81
CA ILE A 56 -7.02 21.03 -5.40
C ILE A 56 -6.73 22.47 -4.92
N PRO A 57 -7.74 23.23 -4.44
CA PRO A 57 -7.54 24.58 -3.93
C PRO A 57 -6.54 24.61 -2.77
N GLY A 58 -5.58 25.55 -2.83
CA GLY A 58 -4.50 25.67 -1.83
C GLY A 58 -3.26 24.84 -2.17
N GLY A 59 -3.26 24.08 -3.26
CA GLY A 59 -2.18 23.16 -3.62
C GLY A 59 -2.31 21.82 -2.89
N SER A 60 -1.66 20.79 -3.42
CA SER A 60 -1.65 19.47 -2.79
C SER A 60 -0.34 18.74 -3.09
N ASP A 61 0.34 18.31 -2.04
CA ASP A 61 1.55 17.48 -2.11
C ASP A 61 1.22 15.97 -2.23
N PHE A 62 -0.01 15.65 -2.66
CA PHE A 62 -0.50 14.29 -2.73
C PHE A 62 0.28 13.47 -3.77
N VAL A 63 0.87 12.36 -3.35
CA VAL A 63 1.76 11.57 -4.20
C VAL A 63 0.97 10.67 -5.16
N ILE A 64 1.27 10.77 -6.46
CA ILE A 64 0.72 9.91 -7.52
C ILE A 64 1.76 8.86 -7.92
N ILE A 65 1.46 7.60 -7.61
CA ILE A 65 2.32 6.46 -7.93
C ILE A 65 1.78 5.76 -9.20
N GLY A 66 2.59 5.67 -10.24
CA GLY A 66 2.26 4.92 -11.45
C GLY A 66 2.64 3.45 -11.29
N ARG A 67 1.66 2.55 -11.25
CA ARG A 67 1.86 1.10 -11.11
C ARG A 67 1.68 0.39 -12.45
N THR A 68 2.54 -0.58 -12.75
CA THR A 68 2.32 -1.49 -13.89
C THR A 68 2.32 -2.96 -13.44
N ASP A 69 1.34 -3.70 -13.96
CA ASP A 69 1.21 -5.15 -13.82
C ASP A 69 1.59 -5.89 -15.12
N SER A 70 2.04 -5.15 -16.14
CA SER A 70 2.30 -5.68 -17.49
C SER A 70 3.49 -6.62 -17.57
N ALA A 71 4.41 -6.62 -16.60
CA ALA A 71 5.63 -7.44 -16.62
C ALA A 71 5.35 -8.93 -16.87
N GLN A 72 4.29 -9.47 -16.25
CA GLN A 72 3.91 -10.87 -16.37
C GLN A 72 3.19 -11.19 -17.69
N VAL A 73 2.55 -10.20 -18.31
CA VAL A 73 1.67 -10.38 -19.47
C VAL A 73 2.36 -10.01 -20.78
N LEU A 74 3.14 -8.93 -20.77
CA LEU A 74 3.76 -8.29 -21.93
C LEU A 74 5.29 -8.19 -21.82
N GLY A 75 5.88 -8.61 -20.71
CA GLY A 75 7.33 -8.60 -20.48
C GLY A 75 7.85 -7.36 -19.75
N MET A 76 9.09 -7.45 -19.25
CA MET A 76 9.72 -6.40 -18.44
C MET A 76 10.01 -5.12 -19.22
N GLU A 77 10.41 -5.23 -20.49
CA GLU A 77 10.70 -4.07 -21.34
C GLU A 77 9.45 -3.19 -21.55
N GLU A 78 8.29 -3.82 -21.79
CA GLU A 78 7.00 -3.13 -21.87
C GLU A 78 6.65 -2.46 -20.54
N ALA A 79 6.88 -3.15 -19.41
CA ALA A 79 6.61 -2.62 -18.08
C ALA A 79 7.45 -1.37 -17.78
N VAL A 80 8.75 -1.40 -18.06
CA VAL A 80 9.63 -0.23 -17.92
C VAL A 80 9.20 0.90 -18.84
N THR A 81 8.82 0.59 -20.08
CA THR A 81 8.31 1.60 -21.03
C THR A 81 7.05 2.29 -20.50
N ARG A 82 6.09 1.53 -19.97
CA ARG A 82 4.88 2.10 -19.36
C ARG A 82 5.19 3.00 -18.16
N LEU A 83 6.15 2.61 -17.33
CA LEU A 83 6.56 3.40 -16.17
C LEU A 83 7.28 4.69 -16.55
N LYS A 84 8.14 4.67 -17.59
CA LYS A 84 8.73 5.88 -18.15
C LYS A 84 7.67 6.85 -18.64
N LEU A 85 6.72 6.36 -19.45
CA LEU A 85 5.62 7.17 -19.95
C LEU A 85 4.72 7.70 -18.83
N ALA A 86 4.49 6.92 -17.76
CA ALA A 86 3.75 7.39 -16.60
C ALA A 86 4.51 8.48 -15.82
N ALA A 87 5.83 8.35 -15.69
CA ALA A 87 6.68 9.39 -15.11
C ALA A 87 6.65 10.68 -15.94
N ASP A 88 6.72 10.58 -17.27
CA ASP A 88 6.59 11.71 -18.20
C ASP A 88 5.20 12.36 -18.12
N ALA A 89 4.17 11.55 -17.86
CA ALA A 89 2.80 12.01 -17.64
C ALA A 89 2.56 12.64 -16.25
N GLY A 90 3.59 12.73 -15.40
CA GLY A 90 3.55 13.42 -14.12
C GLY A 90 3.40 12.53 -12.89
N ALA A 91 3.55 11.21 -13.00
CA ALA A 91 3.65 10.35 -11.81
C ALA A 91 4.92 10.67 -11.01
N ASP A 92 4.80 10.68 -9.69
CA ASP A 92 5.88 11.04 -8.75
C ASP A 92 6.76 9.84 -8.39
N VAL A 93 6.18 8.64 -8.45
CA VAL A 93 6.87 7.37 -8.13
C VAL A 93 6.46 6.32 -9.15
N CYS A 94 7.41 5.49 -9.57
CA CYS A 94 7.15 4.32 -10.39
C CYS A 94 7.05 3.07 -9.51
N PHE A 95 6.00 2.27 -9.71
CA PHE A 95 5.81 1.01 -9.01
C PHE A 95 5.77 -0.14 -10.00
N ILE A 96 6.82 -0.97 -9.96
CA ILE A 96 6.94 -2.16 -10.78
C ILE A 96 6.47 -3.39 -9.99
N GLU A 97 5.42 -4.06 -10.47
CA GLU A 97 4.98 -5.33 -9.89
C GLU A 97 5.79 -6.50 -10.49
N GLY A 98 6.09 -7.51 -9.67
CA GLY A 98 6.60 -8.79 -10.17
C GLY A 98 8.10 -8.82 -10.45
N VAL A 99 8.89 -7.99 -9.77
CA VAL A 99 10.36 -8.03 -9.81
C VAL A 99 10.84 -9.33 -9.16
N LYS A 100 11.48 -10.23 -9.93
CA LYS A 100 11.81 -11.60 -9.49
C LYS A 100 13.23 -11.77 -8.93
N THR A 101 14.13 -10.81 -9.15
CA THR A 101 15.53 -10.88 -8.73
C THR A 101 16.03 -9.52 -8.27
N ALA A 102 17.12 -9.52 -7.48
CA ALA A 102 17.80 -8.30 -7.04
C ALA A 102 18.34 -7.50 -8.22
N ASP A 103 18.97 -8.17 -9.20
CA ASP A 103 19.52 -7.51 -10.38
C ASP A 103 18.42 -6.83 -11.22
N LEU A 104 17.27 -7.49 -11.37
CA LEU A 104 16.13 -6.88 -12.06
C LEU A 104 15.61 -5.63 -11.35
N LEU A 105 15.66 -5.59 -10.01
CA LEU A 105 15.31 -4.38 -9.26
C LEU A 105 16.31 -3.26 -9.56
N LYS A 106 17.61 -3.55 -9.48
CA LYS A 106 18.68 -2.57 -9.76
C LYS A 106 18.57 -2.02 -11.19
N ASP A 107 18.37 -2.90 -12.18
CA ASP A 107 18.20 -2.51 -13.58
C ASP A 107 16.95 -1.64 -13.76
N THR A 108 15.85 -1.97 -13.08
CA THR A 108 14.62 -1.17 -13.14
C THR A 108 14.79 0.20 -12.50
N VAL A 109 15.47 0.27 -11.35
CA VAL A 109 15.82 1.53 -10.68
C VAL A 109 16.69 2.40 -11.59
N ALA A 110 17.74 1.82 -12.19
CA ALA A 110 18.63 2.53 -13.10
C ALA A 110 17.88 3.03 -14.35
N ALA A 111 17.00 2.21 -14.92
CA ALA A 111 16.23 2.56 -16.11
C ALA A 111 15.18 3.65 -15.88
N LEU A 112 14.69 3.82 -14.66
CA LEU A 112 13.66 4.79 -14.29
C LEU A 112 14.23 6.04 -13.60
N ALA A 113 15.54 6.09 -13.34
CA ALA A 113 16.20 7.24 -12.78
C ALA A 113 15.92 8.51 -13.62
N PRO A 114 15.72 9.68 -12.96
CA PRO A 114 15.84 9.94 -11.53
C PRO A 114 14.57 9.65 -10.72
N LYS A 115 13.53 9.06 -11.32
CA LYS A 115 12.23 8.86 -10.65
C LYS A 115 12.35 7.81 -9.52
N PRO A 116 11.82 8.08 -8.31
CA PRO A 116 11.77 7.09 -7.24
C PRO A 116 11.03 5.82 -7.65
N VAL A 117 11.56 4.67 -7.24
CA VAL A 117 10.94 3.36 -7.47
C VAL A 117 10.43 2.78 -6.16
N LEU A 118 9.18 2.31 -6.19
CA LEU A 118 8.55 1.52 -5.13
C LEU A 118 8.67 0.03 -5.45
N VAL A 119 8.96 -0.79 -4.44
CA VAL A 119 8.91 -2.27 -4.52
C VAL A 119 7.91 -2.83 -3.52
N ASN A 120 7.13 -3.82 -3.94
CA ASN A 120 6.19 -4.55 -3.08
C ASN A 120 6.75 -5.93 -2.79
N VAL A 121 6.92 -6.24 -1.50
CA VAL A 121 7.45 -7.52 -1.05
C VAL A 121 6.33 -8.30 -0.34
N ILE A 122 6.00 -9.46 -0.90
CA ILE A 122 5.02 -10.38 -0.33
C ILE A 122 5.68 -11.75 -0.18
N SER A 123 5.78 -12.24 1.05
CA SER A 123 6.34 -13.56 1.36
C SER A 123 5.59 -14.69 0.63
N GLY A 124 6.34 -15.59 -0.02
CA GLY A 124 5.78 -16.65 -0.86
C GLY A 124 5.24 -16.17 -2.22
N GLY A 125 5.47 -14.89 -2.56
CA GLY A 125 5.08 -14.29 -3.82
C GLY A 125 6.14 -14.42 -4.93
N LEU A 126 6.00 -13.60 -5.98
CA LEU A 126 6.93 -13.54 -7.12
C LEU A 126 8.23 -12.83 -6.79
N THR A 127 8.16 -11.85 -5.88
CA THR A 127 9.30 -11.03 -5.48
C THR A 127 10.03 -11.67 -4.31
N PRO A 128 11.37 -11.81 -4.37
CA PRO A 128 12.16 -12.29 -3.25
C PRO A 128 11.91 -11.44 -1.99
N SER A 129 12.04 -12.07 -0.83
CA SER A 129 11.80 -11.39 0.45
C SER A 129 12.99 -10.48 0.81
N PHE A 130 13.05 -9.31 0.20
CA PHE A 130 14.02 -8.28 0.53
C PHE A 130 13.68 -7.60 1.86
N THR A 131 14.71 -7.28 2.62
CA THR A 131 14.63 -6.35 3.75
C THR A 131 14.54 -4.90 3.25
N CYS A 132 14.13 -3.99 4.14
CA CYS A 132 14.17 -2.55 3.83
C CYS A 132 15.57 -2.08 3.42
N LYS A 133 16.60 -2.56 4.13
CA LYS A 133 18.00 -2.21 3.88
C LYS A 133 18.48 -2.69 2.51
N GLU A 134 18.19 -3.94 2.16
CA GLU A 134 18.57 -4.48 0.84
C GLU A 134 17.86 -3.72 -0.30
N ALA A 135 16.57 -3.39 -0.13
CA ALA A 135 15.83 -2.60 -1.10
C ALA A 135 16.42 -1.19 -1.28
N GLU A 136 16.82 -0.55 -0.18
CA GLU A 136 17.51 0.75 -0.19
C GLU A 136 18.88 0.67 -0.86
N GLU A 137 19.69 -0.35 -0.54
CA GLU A 137 21.00 -0.60 -1.17
C GLU A 137 20.88 -0.85 -2.68
N MET A 138 19.74 -1.40 -3.14
CA MET A 138 19.40 -1.54 -4.55
C MET A 138 18.83 -0.27 -5.20
N GLY A 139 18.62 0.80 -4.41
CA GLY A 139 18.19 2.12 -4.87
C GLY A 139 16.68 2.35 -4.88
N ALA A 140 15.86 1.40 -4.41
CA ALA A 140 14.44 1.64 -4.19
C ALA A 140 14.23 2.71 -3.11
N LYS A 141 13.18 3.52 -3.25
CA LYS A 141 12.86 4.61 -2.30
C LYS A 141 11.67 4.31 -1.41
N ILE A 142 10.83 3.35 -1.80
CA ILE A 142 9.70 2.89 -1.01
C ILE A 142 9.66 1.36 -1.09
N ILE A 143 9.44 0.72 0.05
CA ILE A 143 9.14 -0.71 0.15
C ILE A 143 7.81 -0.88 0.90
N ILE A 144 6.94 -1.75 0.40
CA ILE A 144 5.68 -2.09 1.07
C ILE A 144 5.59 -3.60 1.35
N PHE A 145 5.01 -3.96 2.49
CA PHE A 145 4.73 -5.33 2.91
C PHE A 145 3.23 -5.56 3.02
N SER A 146 2.55 -5.69 1.88
CA SER A 146 1.10 -5.54 1.76
C SER A 146 0.25 -6.51 2.60
N LEU A 147 0.82 -7.63 3.07
CA LEU A 147 0.11 -8.66 3.83
C LEU A 147 0.69 -8.93 5.22
N VAL A 148 1.66 -8.13 5.68
CA VAL A 148 2.40 -8.39 6.93
C VAL A 148 1.50 -8.56 8.15
N SER A 149 0.52 -7.66 8.31
CA SER A 149 -0.44 -7.71 9.42
C SER A 149 -1.57 -8.70 9.16
N CYS A 150 -2.10 -8.76 7.93
CA CYS A 150 -3.21 -9.64 7.59
C CYS A 150 -2.89 -11.12 7.79
N VAL A 151 -1.71 -11.58 7.35
CA VAL A 151 -1.31 -12.98 7.50
C VAL A 151 -1.09 -13.33 8.97
N ALA A 152 -0.41 -12.46 9.73
CA ALA A 152 -0.22 -12.65 11.17
C ALA A 152 -1.57 -12.73 11.91
N ALA A 153 -2.51 -11.82 11.60
CA ALA A 153 -3.85 -11.81 12.17
C ALA A 153 -4.61 -13.12 11.87
N VAL A 154 -4.57 -13.62 10.63
CA VAL A 154 -5.22 -14.89 10.26
C VAL A 154 -4.67 -16.05 11.07
N HIS A 155 -3.35 -16.13 11.27
CA HIS A 155 -2.75 -17.17 12.10
C HIS A 155 -3.18 -17.06 13.57
N GLY A 156 -3.13 -15.86 14.14
CA GLY A 156 -3.54 -15.59 15.53
C GLY A 156 -5.02 -15.93 15.78
N ILE A 157 -5.92 -15.43 14.93
CA ILE A 157 -7.36 -15.70 15.03
C ILE A 157 -7.64 -17.21 14.91
N ARG A 158 -7.00 -17.90 13.95
CA ARG A 158 -7.17 -19.35 13.81
C ARG A 158 -6.68 -20.13 15.02
N ALA A 159 -5.57 -19.72 15.62
CA ALA A 159 -5.05 -20.34 16.84
C ALA A 159 -6.02 -20.14 18.02
N ALA A 160 -6.50 -18.90 18.22
CA ALA A 160 -7.45 -18.56 19.27
C ALA A 160 -8.76 -19.36 19.14
N MET A 161 -9.34 -19.41 17.94
CA MET A 161 -10.59 -20.15 17.69
C MET A 161 -10.43 -21.67 17.90
N ARG A 162 -9.28 -22.25 17.54
CA ARG A 162 -8.98 -23.66 17.83
C ARG A 162 -8.85 -23.92 19.33
N SER A 163 -8.19 -23.02 20.06
CA SER A 163 -8.07 -23.11 21.52
C SER A 163 -9.43 -23.04 22.18
N LEU A 164 -10.26 -22.06 21.80
CA LEU A 164 -11.61 -21.88 22.32
C LEU A 164 -12.48 -23.14 22.10
N LYS A 165 -12.47 -23.69 20.87
CA LYS A 165 -13.22 -24.92 20.57
C LYS A 165 -12.79 -26.11 21.45
N LYS A 166 -11.51 -26.21 21.78
CA LYS A 166 -10.96 -27.33 22.57
C LYS A 166 -11.19 -27.17 24.08
N THR A 167 -11.07 -25.95 24.57
CA THR A 167 -10.96 -25.67 26.02
C THR A 167 -12.21 -25.03 26.61
N GLY A 168 -13.08 -24.45 25.78
CA GLY A 168 -14.26 -23.69 26.23
C GLY A 168 -13.93 -22.31 26.81
N THR A 169 -12.68 -21.84 26.71
CA THR A 169 -12.25 -20.54 27.22
C THR A 169 -11.22 -19.89 26.29
N ASP A 170 -11.13 -18.56 26.33
CA ASP A 170 -10.14 -17.74 25.64
C ASP A 170 -8.95 -17.34 26.53
N PHE A 171 -8.94 -17.73 27.81
CA PHE A 171 -7.95 -17.29 28.82
C PHE A 171 -6.49 -17.42 28.34
N SER A 172 -6.14 -18.52 27.69
CA SER A 172 -4.79 -18.73 27.13
C SER A 172 -4.50 -17.85 25.91
N SER A 173 -5.51 -17.54 25.11
CA SER A 173 -5.38 -16.73 23.88
C SER A 173 -5.35 -15.23 24.18
N ALA A 174 -5.98 -14.80 25.28
CA ALA A 174 -5.92 -13.44 25.78
C ALA A 174 -4.49 -13.03 26.21
N GLN A 175 -3.63 -13.99 26.56
CA GLN A 175 -2.24 -13.75 26.96
C GLN A 175 -2.09 -12.67 28.05
N GLY A 176 -3.05 -12.62 28.98
CA GLY A 176 -3.07 -11.65 30.07
C GLY A 176 -3.53 -10.23 29.70
N MET A 177 -3.97 -10.00 28.45
CA MET A 177 -4.58 -8.73 28.06
C MET A 177 -6.01 -8.63 28.59
N ASP A 178 -6.26 -7.64 29.44
CA ASP A 178 -7.60 -7.32 29.94
C ASP A 178 -8.29 -6.27 29.04
N PRO A 179 -9.58 -5.96 29.27
CA PRO A 179 -10.30 -4.98 28.45
C PRO A 179 -9.68 -3.57 28.46
N LYS A 180 -9.07 -3.15 29.59
CA LYS A 180 -8.45 -1.83 29.68
C LYS A 180 -7.22 -1.76 28.80
N ALA A 181 -6.30 -2.72 28.92
CA ALA A 181 -5.12 -2.84 28.09
C ALA A 181 -5.48 -2.94 26.60
N PHE A 182 -6.56 -3.65 26.26
CA PHE A 182 -7.08 -3.69 24.89
C PHE A 182 -7.50 -2.29 24.38
N PHE A 183 -8.27 -1.54 25.17
CA PHE A 183 -8.70 -0.20 24.77
C PHE A 183 -7.56 0.82 24.75
N GLU A 184 -6.54 0.66 25.60
CA GLU A 184 -5.32 1.48 25.55
C GLU A 184 -4.61 1.35 24.20
N VAL A 185 -4.51 0.14 23.63
CA VAL A 185 -3.99 -0.07 22.26
C VAL A 185 -4.84 0.66 21.21
N MET A 186 -6.14 0.83 21.47
CA MET A 186 -7.09 1.53 20.58
C MET A 186 -7.17 3.05 20.84
N GLY A 187 -6.28 3.61 21.66
CA GLY A 187 -6.21 5.04 21.91
C GLY A 187 -7.12 5.54 23.04
N LEU A 188 -7.45 4.71 24.03
CA LEU A 188 -8.26 5.12 25.20
C LEU A 188 -7.73 6.39 25.87
N HIS A 189 -6.40 6.51 26.03
CA HIS A 189 -5.79 7.67 26.67
C HIS A 189 -6.05 8.96 25.89
N ASP A 190 -5.97 8.93 24.57
CA ASP A 190 -6.19 10.11 23.71
C ASP A 190 -7.64 10.62 23.85
N VAL A 191 -8.61 9.70 23.96
CA VAL A 191 -10.02 10.03 24.13
C VAL A 191 -10.29 10.64 25.50
N ILE A 192 -9.69 10.08 26.56
CA ILE A 192 -9.81 10.63 27.93
C ILE A 192 -9.18 12.03 28.01
N GLU A 193 -7.99 12.21 27.43
CA GLU A 193 -7.32 13.51 27.42
C GLU A 193 -8.14 14.55 26.66
N LEU A 194 -8.73 14.16 25.52
CA LEU A 194 -9.61 15.02 24.74
C LEU A 194 -10.85 15.47 25.54
N ASP A 195 -11.52 14.55 26.24
CA ASP A 195 -12.67 14.88 27.09
C ASP A 195 -12.27 15.89 28.18
N ALA A 196 -11.19 15.61 28.92
CA ALA A 196 -10.70 16.49 29.98
C ALA A 196 -10.32 17.89 29.45
N ARG A 197 -9.61 17.96 28.32
CA ARG A 197 -9.23 19.24 27.68
C ARG A 197 -10.43 20.02 27.15
N ALA A 198 -11.50 19.34 26.78
CA ALA A 198 -12.77 19.96 26.43
C ALA A 198 -13.59 20.40 27.66
N GLY A 199 -13.09 20.17 28.89
CA GLY A 199 -13.79 20.45 30.15
C GLY A 199 -14.78 19.36 30.56
N GLY A 200 -14.78 18.23 29.86
CA GLY A 200 -15.54 17.03 30.18
C GLY A 200 -15.02 16.34 31.45
N LYS A 201 -15.92 15.55 32.04
CA LYS A 201 -15.70 14.78 33.27
C LYS A 201 -16.18 13.34 33.10
N ALA A 202 -16.43 12.90 31.87
CA ALA A 202 -17.08 11.61 31.59
C ALA A 202 -16.23 10.43 32.05
N PHE A 203 -14.91 10.64 32.17
CA PHE A 203 -13.94 9.62 32.58
C PHE A 203 -13.30 9.88 33.95
N GLU A 204 -13.76 10.88 34.74
CA GLU A 204 -13.21 11.18 36.08
C GLU A 204 -13.46 10.07 37.13
N VAL A 205 -14.23 9.04 36.79
CA VAL A 205 -14.66 7.97 37.71
C VAL A 205 -13.97 6.62 37.44
N VAL A 206 -12.79 6.62 36.79
CA VAL A 206 -11.96 5.41 36.66
C VAL A 206 -10.72 5.52 37.52
#